data_AF-A0A269PLX9-F1
#
_entry.id   AF-A0A269PLX9-F1
#
_cell.length_a   1.000
_cell.length_b   1.000
_cell.length_c   1.000
_cell.angle_alpha   90.00
_cell.angle_beta   90.00
_cell.angle_gamma   90.00
#
_symmetry.space_group_name_H-M   'P 1'
#
loop_
_entity.id
_entity.type
_entity.pdbx_description
1 polymer ?
#
loop_
_entity_poly.entity_id
_entity_poly.type
_entity_poly.pdbx_seq_one_letter_code
_entity_poly.pdbx_strand_id
1 'polypeptide(L)'
;MKLAIKLLFSIITVIFLSACSSTSVVLMEKEDDVQFYQIYIDEEGRLLEPKNEKKIPRADEKKYIRGIIANYDKLKKQKPELELTIFIHGGLNSHNTATSRVQNLKQEMLDDNKYPLFLSWNSGPFTNYIDHLLFLRNGEESKFLGPISSPFILLEDLFRSVARIPASTYRILFSQNAAIKSYNSKEEIEYGNALKNVDDASFLLHNSPNDTGFAFTDWFSVINPTKLVSSPFIDGLGKGAWNSMLRRTDLVLINDSSHKGVPLQNATTAANLFFEMFYSAYKNDENINLIGHSMGTVVANNILSQYQHIDFDNIVYLAAACSIKDLNQVVHPYLLKNKQSTFYNVTLNPYNDMTENLAYDFTPRGSLLMWIDQFLEDTNSFSDKTAGFWFNIIRGAVKAFPDREVQKRVHLTQFGLRDGSPEKHGDFSEYLFWNEDFWRGDYTGGSGKKSKP
;
A
#
# COMPACT_ATOMS: atom_id res chain seq x y z
N MET A 1 -13.29 -1.74 -34.86
CA MET A 1 -12.39 -0.64 -34.42
C MET A 1 -13.12 0.49 -33.69
N LYS A 2 -14.05 1.24 -34.31
CA LYS A 2 -14.79 2.33 -33.63
C LYS A 2 -15.58 1.89 -32.38
N LEU A 3 -16.20 0.70 -32.42
CA LEU A 3 -16.92 0.12 -31.28
C LEU A 3 -15.96 -0.27 -30.15
N ALA A 4 -14.82 -0.88 -30.48
CA ALA A 4 -13.78 -1.23 -29.52
C ALA A 4 -13.16 0.01 -28.85
N ILE A 5 -12.95 1.10 -29.59
CA ILE A 5 -12.44 2.38 -29.05
C ILE A 5 -13.48 3.05 -28.12
N LYS A 6 -14.77 3.02 -28.47
CA LYS A 6 -15.84 3.52 -27.59
C LYS A 6 -16.00 2.66 -26.33
N LEU A 7 -15.89 1.34 -26.47
CA LEU A 7 -15.92 0.41 -25.34
C LEU A 7 -14.69 0.63 -24.44
N LEU A 8 -13.51 0.84 -25.03
CA LEU A 8 -12.26 1.17 -24.32
C LEU A 8 -12.40 2.47 -23.52
N PHE A 9 -12.88 3.55 -24.12
CA PHE A 9 -13.14 4.80 -23.39
C PHE A 9 -14.18 4.59 -22.29
N SER A 10 -15.24 3.83 -22.53
CA SER A 10 -16.28 3.58 -21.53
C SER A 10 -15.77 2.71 -20.37
N ILE A 11 -14.95 1.68 -20.65
CA ILE A 11 -14.35 0.80 -19.65
C ILE A 11 -13.27 1.54 -18.86
N ILE A 12 -12.41 2.34 -19.51
CA ILE A 12 -11.46 3.23 -18.83
C ILE A 12 -12.24 4.23 -17.97
N THR A 13 -13.27 4.88 -18.48
CA THR A 13 -14.09 5.79 -17.67
C THR A 13 -14.78 5.08 -16.51
N VAL A 14 -15.30 3.86 -16.67
CA VAL A 14 -15.95 3.10 -15.59
C VAL A 14 -14.94 2.60 -14.55
N ILE A 15 -13.84 1.95 -14.96
CA ILE A 15 -12.78 1.47 -14.05
C ILE A 15 -12.22 2.66 -13.25
N PHE A 16 -12.01 3.82 -13.88
CA PHE A 16 -11.40 4.97 -13.22
C PHE A 16 -12.40 5.80 -12.40
N LEU A 17 -13.71 5.81 -12.73
CA LEU A 17 -14.74 6.45 -11.91
C LEU A 17 -15.16 5.61 -10.70
N SER A 18 -15.00 4.29 -10.75
CA SER A 18 -15.40 3.39 -9.67
C SER A 18 -14.24 2.84 -8.83
N ALA A 19 -12.99 3.16 -9.19
CA ALA A 19 -11.80 2.88 -8.37
C ALA A 19 -11.69 3.74 -7.09
N CYS A 20 -12.57 4.72 -6.86
CA CYS A 20 -12.77 5.38 -5.56
C CYS A 20 -14.09 6.18 -5.59
N SER A 21 -15.21 5.53 -5.28
CA SER A 21 -16.44 6.25 -4.89
C SER A 21 -16.98 5.68 -3.58
N SER A 22 -16.17 5.76 -2.53
CA SER A 22 -16.64 5.63 -1.15
C SER A 22 -16.03 6.75 -0.31
N THR A 23 -16.33 7.99 -0.68
CA THR A 23 -16.40 9.08 0.29
C THR A 23 -17.22 10.20 -0.32
N SER A 24 -18.42 10.43 0.22
CA SER A 24 -19.08 11.71 0.06
C SER A 24 -18.16 12.75 0.71
N VAL A 25 -17.53 13.60 -0.09
CA VAL A 25 -16.71 14.71 0.42
C VAL A 25 -17.65 15.68 1.13
N VAL A 26 -17.82 15.52 2.44
CA VAL A 26 -18.32 16.59 3.28
C VAL A 26 -17.20 17.62 3.34
N LEU A 27 -17.37 18.74 2.63
CA LEU A 27 -16.50 19.90 2.72
C LEU A 27 -16.67 20.50 4.13
N MET A 28 -16.03 19.90 5.14
CA MET A 28 -15.83 20.55 6.43
C MET A 28 -14.83 21.69 6.24
N GLU A 29 -15.05 22.81 6.94
CA GLU A 29 -14.12 23.93 6.96
C GLU A 29 -12.70 23.43 7.28
N LYS A 30 -11.76 23.70 6.38
CA LYS A 30 -10.36 23.25 6.50
C LYS A 30 -9.78 23.79 7.80
N GLU A 31 -9.62 22.93 8.81
CA GLU A 31 -8.85 23.27 10.00
C GLU A 31 -7.43 23.69 9.65
N ASP A 32 -6.93 24.70 10.37
CA ASP A 32 -5.80 25.50 9.95
C ASP A 32 -4.41 24.83 10.14
N ASP A 33 -4.35 23.60 10.65
CA ASP A 33 -3.13 23.01 11.21
C ASP A 33 -2.69 21.67 10.58
N VAL A 34 -3.36 21.20 9.52
CA VAL A 34 -3.03 19.93 8.81
C VAL A 34 -1.55 19.83 8.42
N GLN A 35 -0.92 20.97 8.12
CA GLN A 35 0.50 21.07 7.79
C GLN A 35 1.45 20.51 8.87
N PHE A 36 1.03 20.40 10.12
CA PHE A 36 1.85 19.83 11.19
C PHE A 36 1.79 18.29 11.24
N TYR A 37 0.83 17.68 10.55
CA TYR A 37 0.54 16.24 10.62
C TYR A 37 0.71 15.55 9.26
N GLN A 38 1.18 16.26 8.23
CA GLN A 38 1.31 15.70 6.89
C GLN A 38 2.56 16.20 6.17
N ILE A 39 3.29 15.25 5.56
CA ILE A 39 4.32 15.51 4.56
C ILE A 39 3.78 14.96 3.25
N TYR A 40 3.47 15.84 2.29
CA TYR A 40 2.95 15.44 0.99
C TYR A 40 4.03 15.62 -0.10
N ILE A 41 4.41 14.54 -0.76
CA ILE A 41 5.45 14.53 -1.80
C ILE A 41 4.80 14.38 -3.19
N ASP A 42 5.13 15.28 -4.10
CA ASP A 42 4.67 15.21 -5.50
C ASP A 42 5.44 14.16 -6.34
N GLU A 43 5.04 14.02 -7.60
CA GLU A 43 5.60 13.06 -8.55
C GLU A 43 7.09 13.25 -8.89
N GLU A 44 7.71 14.35 -8.46
CA GLU A 44 9.14 14.64 -8.63
C GLU A 44 9.90 14.77 -7.30
N GLY A 45 9.29 14.37 -6.19
CA GLY A 45 9.96 14.38 -4.89
C GLY A 45 10.01 15.76 -4.23
N ARG A 46 9.05 16.65 -4.51
CA ARG A 46 8.95 17.99 -3.91
C ARG A 46 7.81 18.06 -2.91
N LEU A 47 7.99 18.86 -1.88
CA LEU A 47 6.98 19.07 -0.84
C LEU A 47 5.82 19.94 -1.36
N LEU A 48 4.59 19.49 -1.17
CA LEU A 48 3.38 20.28 -1.40
C LEU A 48 2.74 20.72 -0.09
N GLU A 49 2.14 21.89 -0.12
CA GLU A 49 1.30 22.38 0.98
C GLU A 49 -0.06 21.67 0.97
N PRO A 50 -0.47 21.00 2.08
CA PRO A 50 -1.72 20.26 2.16
C PRO A 50 -2.97 21.06 1.79
N LYS A 51 -2.99 22.37 2.10
CA LYS A 51 -4.18 23.21 1.92
C LYS A 51 -4.50 23.52 0.47
N ASN A 52 -3.50 23.69 -0.39
CA ASN A 52 -3.66 24.32 -1.69
C ASN A 52 -2.79 23.72 -2.80
N GLU A 53 -2.09 22.62 -2.54
CA GLU A 53 -1.23 21.91 -3.49
C GLU A 53 -0.06 22.76 -4.03
N LYS A 54 0.22 23.91 -3.42
CA LYS A 54 1.36 24.74 -3.82
C LYS A 54 2.65 24.09 -3.39
N LYS A 55 3.61 24.08 -4.30
CA LYS A 55 4.98 23.62 -4.04
C LYS A 55 5.62 24.52 -2.99
N ILE A 56 6.08 23.92 -1.91
CA ILE A 56 6.88 24.61 -0.91
C ILE A 56 8.32 24.73 -1.47
N PRO A 57 8.90 25.94 -1.52
CA PRO A 57 10.26 26.11 -2.01
C PRO A 57 11.26 25.28 -1.19
N ARG A 58 12.29 24.74 -1.85
CA ARG A 58 13.35 23.95 -1.21
C ARG A 58 13.98 24.63 0.01
N ALA A 59 14.15 25.95 -0.04
CA ALA A 59 14.69 26.74 1.06
C ALA A 59 13.78 26.72 2.32
N ASP A 60 12.48 26.50 2.12
CA ASP A 60 11.45 26.51 3.17
C ASP A 60 11.09 25.11 3.69
N GLU A 61 11.47 24.03 2.98
CA GLU A 61 11.20 22.64 3.41
C GLU A 61 11.74 22.39 4.83
N LYS A 62 12.96 22.83 5.12
CA LYS A 62 13.54 22.69 6.47
C LYS A 62 12.72 23.45 7.52
N LYS A 63 12.15 24.61 7.19
CA LYS A 63 11.29 25.38 8.10
C LYS A 63 9.97 24.64 8.34
N TYR A 64 9.39 24.06 7.30
CA TYR A 64 8.18 23.24 7.38
C TYR A 64 8.37 22.04 8.31
N ILE A 65 9.45 21.27 8.11
CA ILE A 65 9.79 20.11 8.95
C ILE A 65 10.07 20.51 10.41
N ARG A 66 10.77 21.63 10.65
CA ARG A 66 10.91 22.16 12.03
C ARG A 66 9.56 22.46 12.67
N GLY A 67 8.58 22.92 11.89
CA GLY A 67 7.22 23.17 12.38
C GLY A 67 6.54 21.89 12.87
N ILE A 68 6.67 20.79 12.13
CA ILE A 68 6.16 19.46 12.53
C ILE A 68 6.81 19.02 13.84
N ILE A 69 8.15 19.04 13.92
CA ILE A 69 8.89 18.59 15.12
C ILE A 69 8.55 19.47 16.34
N ALA A 70 8.48 20.80 16.16
CA ALA A 70 8.11 21.71 17.24
C ALA A 70 6.66 21.51 17.72
N ASN A 71 5.75 21.11 16.83
CA ASN A 71 4.39 20.75 17.21
C ASN A 71 4.35 19.44 18.01
N TYR A 72 5.11 18.42 17.57
CA TYR A 72 5.30 17.19 18.35
C TYR A 72 5.85 17.48 19.74
N ASP A 73 6.93 18.25 19.85
CA ASP A 73 7.52 18.68 21.14
C ASP A 73 6.51 19.36 22.07
N LYS A 74 5.69 20.25 21.50
CA LYS A 74 4.66 20.98 22.26
C LYS A 74 3.62 20.02 22.82
N LEU A 75 3.14 19.06 22.02
CA LEU A 75 2.13 18.09 22.44
C LEU A 75 2.72 17.04 23.40
N LYS A 76 3.93 16.55 23.15
CA LYS A 76 4.65 15.61 24.03
C LYS A 76 4.87 16.17 25.44
N LYS A 77 5.16 17.47 25.56
CA LYS A 77 5.24 18.15 26.87
C LYS A 77 3.91 18.15 27.64
N GLN A 78 2.78 18.11 26.94
CA GLN A 78 1.45 18.06 27.54
C GLN A 78 0.99 16.62 27.79
N LYS A 79 1.43 15.69 26.94
CA LYS A 79 1.12 14.26 26.96
C LYS A 79 2.43 13.45 26.86
N PRO A 80 3.11 13.15 27.98
CA PRO A 80 4.40 12.43 27.96
C PRO A 80 4.34 11.04 27.29
N GLU A 81 3.18 10.38 27.33
CA GLU A 81 2.91 9.09 26.69
C GLU A 81 2.64 9.19 25.17
N LEU A 82 2.72 10.39 24.58
CA LEU A 82 2.44 10.60 23.16
C LEU A 82 3.49 9.88 22.29
N GLU A 83 3.07 8.96 21.43
CA GLU A 83 3.97 8.21 20.55
C GLU A 83 3.92 8.73 19.11
N LEU A 84 5.07 8.78 18.42
CA LEU A 84 5.08 9.14 17.02
C LEU A 84 4.53 7.98 16.17
N THR A 85 3.45 8.21 15.45
CA THR A 85 2.88 7.22 14.53
C THR A 85 2.93 7.73 13.10
N ILE A 86 3.84 7.16 12.31
CA ILE A 86 4.04 7.49 10.90
C ILE A 86 3.15 6.57 10.07
N PHE A 87 2.18 7.12 9.37
CA PHE A 87 1.30 6.38 8.46
C PHE A 87 1.60 6.72 7.01
N ILE A 88 1.85 5.68 6.21
CA ILE A 88 2.14 5.77 4.78
C ILE A 88 1.00 5.12 4.01
N HIS A 89 0.26 5.93 3.26
CA HIS A 89 -0.89 5.42 2.51
C HIS A 89 -0.48 4.59 1.28
N GLY A 90 -1.41 3.77 0.80
CA GLY A 90 -1.27 2.97 -0.41
C GLY A 90 -1.33 3.75 -1.72
N GLY A 91 -1.28 3.02 -2.84
CA GLY A 91 -1.49 3.60 -4.17
C GLY A 91 -2.90 4.17 -4.36
N LEU A 92 -3.13 4.85 -5.48
CA LEU A 92 -4.43 5.38 -5.92
C LEU A 92 -5.02 6.50 -5.06
N ASN A 93 -4.22 7.12 -4.18
CA ASN A 93 -4.62 8.28 -3.39
C ASN A 93 -4.28 9.58 -4.14
N SER A 94 -5.30 10.44 -4.27
CA SER A 94 -5.14 11.85 -4.69
C SER A 94 -4.74 12.74 -3.51
N HIS A 95 -4.30 13.97 -3.80
CA HIS A 95 -3.99 14.97 -2.79
C HIS A 95 -5.17 15.24 -1.85
N ASN A 96 -6.35 15.44 -2.41
CA ASN A 96 -7.56 15.72 -1.64
C ASN A 96 -7.92 14.55 -0.73
N THR A 97 -7.93 13.32 -1.24
CA THR A 97 -8.24 12.13 -0.44
C THR A 97 -7.22 11.89 0.69
N ALA A 98 -5.93 12.11 0.42
CA ALA A 98 -4.90 11.97 1.44
C ALA A 98 -5.03 13.05 2.52
N THR A 99 -5.26 14.30 2.13
CA THR A 99 -5.42 15.43 3.06
C THR A 99 -6.69 15.31 3.90
N SER A 100 -7.82 14.92 3.30
CA SER A 100 -9.07 14.69 4.02
C SER A 100 -8.93 13.57 5.07
N ARG A 101 -8.13 12.53 4.79
CA ARG A 101 -7.84 11.48 5.77
C ARG A 101 -7.15 12.05 7.02
N VAL A 102 -6.18 12.95 6.85
CA VAL A 102 -5.51 13.62 7.98
C VAL A 102 -6.53 14.41 8.81
N GLN A 103 -7.39 15.18 8.15
CA GLN A 103 -8.41 15.98 8.83
C GLN A 103 -9.36 15.11 9.66
N ASN A 104 -9.78 13.97 9.10
CA ASN A 104 -10.74 13.09 9.74
C ASN A 104 -10.16 12.30 10.91
N LEU A 105 -8.88 11.90 10.83
CA LEU A 105 -8.29 10.96 11.79
C LEU A 105 -7.39 11.61 12.83
N LYS A 106 -6.85 12.82 12.57
CA LYS A 106 -5.84 13.40 13.46
C LYS A 106 -6.30 13.51 14.92
N GLN A 107 -7.56 13.91 15.14
CA GLN A 107 -8.05 14.15 16.50
C GLN A 107 -8.25 12.84 17.24
N GLU A 108 -8.81 11.83 16.57
CA GLU A 108 -8.98 10.49 17.14
C GLU A 108 -7.63 9.86 17.49
N MET A 109 -6.62 9.99 16.62
CA MET A 109 -5.26 9.53 16.92
C MET A 109 -4.64 10.27 18.11
N LEU A 110 -4.80 11.60 18.18
CA LEU A 110 -4.28 12.41 19.29
C LEU A 110 -4.98 12.10 20.61
N ASP A 111 -6.27 11.75 20.59
CA ASP A 111 -7.03 11.32 21.75
C ASP A 111 -6.52 9.96 22.26
N ASP A 112 -6.08 9.09 21.36
CA ASP A 112 -5.42 7.80 21.65
C ASP A 112 -3.90 7.92 21.96
N ASN A 113 -3.40 9.13 22.24
CA ASN A 113 -1.98 9.42 22.51
C ASN A 113 -1.04 9.00 21.36
N LYS A 114 -1.51 9.05 20.12
CA LYS A 114 -0.67 8.89 18.93
C LYS A 114 -0.51 10.25 18.24
N TYR A 115 0.72 10.72 18.06
CA TYR A 115 0.99 11.85 17.18
C TYR A 115 0.94 11.37 15.73
N PRO A 116 -0.03 11.83 14.92
CA PRO A 116 -0.18 11.33 13.56
C PRO A 116 0.76 12.09 12.61
N LEU A 117 1.69 11.38 11.97
CA LEU A 117 2.45 11.90 10.85
C LEU A 117 2.09 11.12 9.58
N PHE A 118 1.26 11.71 8.73
CA PHE A 118 0.90 11.14 7.44
C PHE A 118 1.96 11.45 6.40
N LEU A 119 2.69 10.43 5.96
CA LEU A 119 3.56 10.53 4.80
C LEU A 119 2.74 10.20 3.55
N SER A 120 2.39 11.26 2.82
CA SER A 120 1.55 11.18 1.64
C SER A 120 2.35 11.41 0.37
N TRP A 121 1.92 10.78 -0.72
CA TRP A 121 2.57 10.91 -2.01
C TRP A 121 1.56 10.83 -3.15
N ASN A 122 1.84 11.52 -4.26
CA ASN A 122 0.94 11.51 -5.40
C ASN A 122 0.89 10.11 -6.02
N SER A 123 -0.23 9.41 -5.84
CA SER A 123 -0.39 8.03 -6.31
C SER A 123 -1.64 7.83 -7.18
N GLY A 124 -2.24 8.92 -7.66
CA GLY A 124 -3.48 8.89 -8.44
C GLY A 124 -3.36 8.08 -9.74
N PRO A 125 -4.34 7.19 -10.07
CA PRO A 125 -4.25 6.29 -11.22
C PRO A 125 -4.06 7.02 -12.56
N PHE A 126 -4.76 8.15 -12.74
CA PHE A 126 -4.71 8.93 -13.97
C PHE A 126 -3.34 9.59 -14.17
N THR A 127 -2.77 10.15 -13.10
CA THR A 127 -1.45 10.78 -13.18
C THR A 127 -0.35 9.76 -13.47
N ASN A 128 -0.43 8.55 -12.89
CA ASN A 128 0.58 7.51 -13.09
C ASN A 128 0.59 6.95 -14.52
N TYR A 129 -0.59 6.71 -15.11
CA TYR A 129 -0.65 6.21 -16.49
C TYR A 129 -0.26 7.28 -17.51
N ILE A 130 -0.64 8.55 -17.28
CA ILE A 130 -0.19 9.66 -18.13
C ILE A 130 1.32 9.82 -18.06
N ASP A 131 1.92 9.71 -16.89
CA ASP A 131 3.37 9.76 -16.75
C ASP A 131 4.05 8.63 -17.53
N HIS A 132 3.55 7.40 -17.41
CA HIS A 132 4.02 6.28 -18.23
C HIS A 132 3.91 6.58 -19.73
N LEU A 133 2.79 7.13 -20.19
CA LEU A 133 2.59 7.41 -21.61
C LEU A 133 3.45 8.57 -22.11
N LEU A 134 3.48 9.69 -21.40
CA LEU A 134 3.97 10.97 -21.91
C LEU A 134 5.32 11.39 -21.36
N PHE A 135 5.72 10.91 -20.17
CA PHE A 135 6.83 11.53 -19.44
C PHE A 135 7.90 10.55 -18.96
N LEU A 136 7.66 9.24 -18.87
CA LEU A 136 8.61 8.29 -18.29
C LEU A 136 9.16 7.30 -19.31
N ARG A 137 10.48 7.19 -19.42
CA ARG A 137 11.16 6.16 -20.24
C ARG A 137 12.30 5.56 -19.44
N ASN A 138 12.36 4.23 -19.35
CA ASN A 138 13.40 3.50 -18.63
C ASN A 138 13.61 3.98 -17.18
N GLY A 139 12.53 4.38 -16.49
CA GLY A 139 12.60 4.89 -15.12
C GLY A 139 12.97 6.37 -14.97
N GLU A 140 13.28 7.07 -16.07
CA GLU A 140 13.66 8.49 -16.06
C GLU A 140 12.58 9.39 -16.68
N GLU A 141 12.52 10.64 -16.20
CA GLU A 141 11.69 11.68 -16.81
C GLU A 141 12.27 12.11 -18.18
N SER A 142 11.51 11.89 -19.25
CA SER A 142 11.86 12.25 -20.62
C SER A 142 10.82 13.20 -21.22
N LYS A 143 10.97 14.50 -20.95
CA LYS A 143 10.05 15.56 -21.41
C LYS A 143 9.94 15.69 -22.92
N PHE A 144 10.97 15.27 -23.66
CA PHE A 144 11.01 15.39 -25.12
C PHE A 144 10.71 14.07 -25.83
N LEU A 145 11.40 12.97 -25.47
CA LEU A 145 11.17 11.68 -26.12
C LEU A 145 9.86 11.03 -25.65
N GLY A 146 9.40 11.33 -24.45
CA GLY A 146 8.14 10.82 -23.90
C GLY A 146 6.94 11.11 -24.81
N PRO A 147 6.62 12.39 -25.12
CA PRO A 147 5.50 12.71 -25.99
C PRO A 147 5.63 12.15 -27.40
N ILE A 148 6.85 12.14 -27.95
CA ILE A 148 7.15 11.63 -29.32
C ILE A 148 6.92 10.12 -29.40
N SER A 149 7.36 9.38 -28.39
CA SER A 149 7.21 7.92 -28.37
C SER A 149 5.85 7.46 -27.83
N SER A 150 5.07 8.36 -27.20
CA SER A 150 3.77 8.04 -26.60
C SER A 150 2.79 7.31 -27.52
N PRO A 151 2.67 7.62 -28.83
CA PRO A 151 1.76 6.89 -29.71
C PRO A 151 2.22 5.44 -29.92
N PHE A 152 3.54 5.20 -29.93
CA PHE A 152 4.10 3.86 -30.08
C PHE A 152 3.97 3.05 -28.80
N ILE A 153 4.18 3.65 -27.63
CA ILE A 153 3.97 3.00 -26.33
C ILE A 153 2.49 2.65 -26.14
N LEU A 154 1.57 3.59 -26.45
CA LEU A 154 0.14 3.30 -26.40
C LEU A 154 -0.23 2.15 -27.34
N LEU A 155 0.34 2.14 -28.55
CA LEU A 155 0.10 1.07 -29.52
C LEU A 155 0.67 -0.26 -29.03
N GLU A 156 1.86 -0.27 -28.42
CA GLU A 156 2.47 -1.44 -27.79
C GLU A 156 1.58 -1.98 -26.66
N ASP A 157 1.16 -1.12 -25.73
CA ASP A 157 0.30 -1.50 -24.61
C ASP A 157 -1.04 -2.07 -25.11
N LEU A 158 -1.63 -1.50 -26.17
CA LEU A 158 -2.82 -2.02 -26.83
C LEU A 158 -2.58 -3.38 -27.49
N PHE A 159 -1.48 -3.55 -28.23
CA PHE A 159 -1.14 -4.83 -28.84
C PHE A 159 -0.84 -5.90 -27.80
N ARG A 160 -0.11 -5.55 -26.73
CA ARG A 160 0.15 -6.44 -25.59
C ARG A 160 -1.17 -6.84 -24.92
N SER A 161 -2.08 -5.89 -24.69
CA SER A 161 -3.43 -6.17 -24.16
C SER A 161 -4.16 -7.19 -25.02
N VAL A 162 -4.17 -7.01 -26.35
CA VAL A 162 -4.85 -7.92 -27.29
C VAL A 162 -4.16 -9.29 -27.38
N ALA A 163 -2.83 -9.32 -27.49
CA ALA A 163 -2.06 -10.55 -27.59
C ALA A 163 -2.17 -11.40 -26.33
N ARG A 164 -2.37 -10.77 -25.16
CA ARG A 164 -2.55 -11.45 -23.88
C ARG A 164 -3.99 -11.84 -23.59
N ILE A 165 -4.96 -11.61 -24.48
CA ILE A 165 -6.37 -12.05 -24.29
C ILE A 165 -6.46 -13.56 -23.98
N PRO A 166 -5.80 -14.47 -24.73
CA PRO A 166 -5.89 -15.91 -24.43
C PRO A 166 -5.30 -16.26 -23.06
N ALA A 167 -4.13 -15.70 -22.73
CA ALA A 167 -3.44 -15.95 -21.48
C ALA A 167 -4.17 -15.37 -20.27
N SER A 168 -4.70 -14.14 -20.37
CA SER A 168 -5.49 -13.49 -19.32
C SER A 168 -6.84 -14.17 -19.12
N THR A 169 -7.51 -14.59 -20.20
CA THR A 169 -8.73 -15.41 -20.12
C THR A 169 -8.46 -16.74 -19.42
N TYR A 170 -7.37 -17.42 -19.76
CA TYR A 170 -6.94 -18.63 -19.06
C TYR A 170 -6.67 -18.35 -17.57
N ARG A 171 -5.98 -17.24 -17.24
CA ARG A 171 -5.78 -16.84 -15.83
C ARG A 171 -7.11 -16.61 -15.13
N ILE A 172 -8.08 -15.90 -15.68
CA ILE A 172 -9.39 -15.69 -15.00
C ILE A 172 -10.13 -17.02 -14.75
N LEU A 173 -10.05 -17.95 -15.70
CA LEU A 173 -10.76 -19.23 -15.63
C LEU A 173 -10.06 -20.29 -14.77
N PHE A 174 -8.74 -20.15 -14.55
CA PHE A 174 -7.93 -21.18 -13.91
C PHE A 174 -6.94 -20.65 -12.83
N SER A 175 -6.91 -19.35 -12.53
CA SER A 175 -6.07 -18.77 -11.47
C SER A 175 -6.68 -18.99 -10.09
N GLN A 176 -5.99 -18.49 -9.07
CA GLN A 176 -6.41 -18.59 -7.68
C GLN A 176 -7.80 -17.99 -7.41
N ASN A 177 -8.27 -17.09 -8.30
CA ASN A 177 -9.55 -16.37 -8.17
C ASN A 177 -10.64 -16.96 -9.06
N ALA A 178 -10.32 -18.02 -9.81
CA ALA A 178 -11.28 -18.73 -10.63
C ALA A 178 -12.25 -19.49 -9.73
N ALA A 179 -13.55 -19.32 -9.98
CA ALA A 179 -14.62 -19.73 -9.08
C ALA A 179 -14.82 -21.22 -8.88
N ILE A 180 -14.03 -22.08 -9.52
CA ILE A 180 -14.07 -23.52 -9.28
C ILE A 180 -12.95 -23.86 -8.32
N LYS A 181 -13.03 -23.33 -7.09
CA LYS A 181 -12.21 -23.84 -5.99
C LYS A 181 -13.12 -24.54 -5.01
N SER A 182 -13.13 -25.86 -5.10
CA SER A 182 -13.55 -26.71 -4.01
C SER A 182 -12.62 -26.49 -2.81
N TYR A 183 -13.10 -26.83 -1.62
CA TYR A 183 -12.23 -27.26 -0.52
C TYR A 183 -11.12 -28.17 -1.11
N ASN A 184 -9.85 -27.90 -0.78
CA ASN A 184 -8.64 -28.60 -1.27
C ASN A 184 -8.07 -28.11 -2.61
N SER A 185 -8.12 -26.80 -2.90
CA SER A 185 -7.30 -26.27 -4.01
C SER A 185 -5.81 -26.54 -3.75
N LYS A 186 -4.99 -26.63 -4.80
CA LYS A 186 -3.53 -26.83 -4.65
C LYS A 186 -2.92 -25.78 -3.70
N GLU A 187 -3.36 -24.53 -3.82
CA GLU A 187 -2.91 -23.45 -2.95
C GLU A 187 -3.28 -23.66 -1.48
N GLU A 188 -4.49 -24.15 -1.21
CA GLU A 188 -4.99 -24.41 0.14
C GLU A 188 -4.28 -25.61 0.78
N ILE A 189 -3.95 -26.64 -0.02
CA ILE A 189 -3.12 -27.77 0.41
C ILE A 189 -1.69 -27.29 0.73
N GLU A 190 -1.09 -26.49 -0.16
CA GLU A 190 0.25 -25.92 0.04
C GLU A 190 0.29 -24.97 1.24
N TYR A 191 -0.77 -24.18 1.44
CA TYR A 191 -0.99 -23.36 2.63
C TYR A 191 -1.08 -24.22 3.89
N GLY A 192 -1.93 -25.26 3.92
CA GLY A 192 -2.10 -26.12 5.09
C GLY A 192 -0.82 -26.88 5.46
N ASN A 193 -0.01 -27.26 4.47
CA ASN A 193 1.32 -27.83 4.72
C ASN A 193 2.31 -26.80 5.26
N ALA A 194 2.28 -25.57 4.74
CA ALA A 194 3.16 -24.51 5.22
C ALA A 194 2.78 -24.01 6.62
N LEU A 195 1.48 -23.98 6.94
CA LEU A 195 0.98 -23.58 8.26
C LEU A 195 1.63 -24.42 9.37
N LYS A 196 1.75 -25.74 9.17
CA LYS A 196 2.48 -26.62 10.11
C LYS A 196 3.91 -26.17 10.36
N ASN A 197 4.63 -25.74 9.31
CA ASN A 197 6.00 -25.24 9.47
C ASN A 197 6.05 -23.89 10.20
N VAL A 198 5.00 -23.08 10.08
CA VAL A 198 4.87 -21.80 10.77
C VAL A 198 4.48 -22.02 12.24
N ASP A 199 3.59 -22.98 12.51
CA ASP A 199 3.21 -23.43 13.87
C ASP A 199 4.40 -24.05 14.61
N ASP A 200 5.24 -24.82 13.91
CA ASP A 200 6.50 -25.39 14.46
C ASP A 200 7.61 -24.32 14.62
N ALA A 201 7.43 -23.15 14.01
CA ALA A 201 8.32 -22.01 14.12
C ALA A 201 7.85 -21.06 15.24
N SER A 202 8.67 -20.07 15.59
CA SER A 202 8.40 -19.22 16.75
C SER A 202 7.50 -18.02 16.43
N PHE A 203 6.71 -18.06 15.35
CA PHE A 203 5.88 -16.93 14.93
C PHE A 203 4.70 -16.71 15.89
N LEU A 204 4.24 -15.47 15.98
CA LEU A 204 3.03 -15.11 16.72
C LEU A 204 1.85 -15.06 15.74
N LEU A 205 1.06 -16.13 15.72
CA LEU A 205 -0.08 -16.25 14.81
C LEU A 205 -1.37 -15.73 15.45
N HIS A 206 -2.02 -14.82 14.74
CA HIS A 206 -3.35 -14.31 15.08
C HIS A 206 -4.29 -14.65 13.93
N ASN A 207 -4.73 -15.89 13.88
CA ASN A 207 -5.63 -16.36 12.83
C ASN A 207 -7.05 -16.56 13.36
N SER A 208 -8.02 -16.45 12.45
CA SER A 208 -9.42 -16.78 12.71
C SER A 208 -9.69 -18.20 12.20
N PRO A 209 -9.52 -19.25 13.02
CA PRO A 209 -9.77 -20.62 12.60
C PRO A 209 -11.27 -20.80 12.33
N ASN A 210 -11.59 -21.50 11.24
CA ASN A 210 -12.94 -21.87 10.74
C ASN A 210 -13.51 -20.99 9.60
N ASP A 211 -12.79 -19.98 9.15
CA ASP A 211 -13.22 -19.19 8.00
C ASP A 211 -12.84 -19.86 6.69
N THR A 212 -13.71 -20.76 6.22
CA THR A 212 -13.48 -21.53 4.99
C THR A 212 -14.63 -21.41 4.00
N GLY A 213 -14.27 -21.27 2.73
CA GLY A 213 -15.17 -21.46 1.60
C GLY A 213 -15.92 -20.22 1.11
N PHE A 214 -16.37 -20.32 -0.13
CA PHE A 214 -17.23 -19.35 -0.80
C PHE A 214 -18.70 -19.71 -0.57
N ALA A 215 -19.55 -18.78 -0.14
CA ALA A 215 -21.00 -18.97 -0.12
C ALA A 215 -21.55 -19.01 -1.55
N PHE A 216 -22.66 -19.71 -1.82
CA PHE A 216 -23.25 -19.81 -3.18
C PHE A 216 -23.48 -18.45 -3.88
N THR A 217 -23.76 -17.40 -3.11
CA THR A 217 -23.89 -16.01 -3.60
C THR A 217 -22.59 -15.49 -4.23
N ASP A 218 -21.45 -15.96 -3.76
CA ASP A 218 -20.13 -15.59 -4.27
C ASP A 218 -19.86 -16.25 -5.64
N TRP A 219 -20.69 -17.19 -6.10
CA TRP A 219 -20.51 -17.91 -7.37
C TRP A 219 -21.25 -17.27 -8.55
N PHE A 220 -22.34 -16.54 -8.29
CA PHE A 220 -23.28 -16.14 -9.35
C PHE A 220 -22.75 -15.01 -10.29
N SER A 221 -21.74 -14.22 -9.88
CA SER A 221 -21.17 -13.15 -10.72
C SER A 221 -19.90 -13.55 -11.52
N VAL A 222 -19.55 -14.83 -11.52
CA VAL A 222 -18.30 -15.34 -12.13
C VAL A 222 -18.42 -15.38 -13.66
N ILE A 223 -19.58 -15.75 -14.18
CA ILE A 223 -19.85 -15.81 -15.62
C ILE A 223 -20.32 -14.42 -16.09
N ASN A 224 -19.53 -13.39 -15.81
CA ASN A 224 -19.78 -12.05 -16.33
C ASN A 224 -18.93 -11.85 -17.61
N PRO A 225 -19.53 -11.88 -18.82
CA PRO A 225 -18.80 -11.78 -20.07
C PRO A 225 -18.03 -10.45 -20.23
N THR A 226 -18.38 -9.42 -19.45
CA THR A 226 -17.64 -8.15 -19.44
C THR A 226 -16.22 -8.30 -18.86
N LYS A 227 -16.00 -9.25 -17.94
CA LYS A 227 -14.69 -9.53 -17.32
C LYS A 227 -13.68 -10.15 -18.27
N LEU A 228 -14.16 -10.96 -19.22
CA LEU A 228 -13.35 -11.53 -20.30
C LEU A 228 -12.81 -10.45 -21.24
N VAL A 229 -13.52 -9.31 -21.31
CA VAL A 229 -13.14 -8.18 -22.15
C VAL A 229 -12.23 -7.21 -21.38
N SER A 230 -12.48 -6.93 -20.10
CA SER A 230 -11.74 -5.89 -19.34
C SER A 230 -10.38 -6.33 -18.79
N SER A 231 -10.23 -7.59 -18.37
CA SER A 231 -8.99 -8.09 -17.76
C SER A 231 -7.75 -8.00 -18.66
N PRO A 232 -7.81 -8.29 -19.98
CA PRO A 232 -6.68 -8.07 -20.88
C PRO A 232 -6.22 -6.60 -20.95
N PHE A 233 -7.13 -5.65 -20.77
CA PHE A 233 -6.78 -4.22 -20.76
C PHE A 233 -6.15 -3.78 -19.43
N ILE A 234 -6.57 -4.36 -18.31
CA ILE A 234 -5.92 -4.13 -17.02
C ILE A 234 -4.50 -4.71 -17.03
N ASP A 235 -4.30 -5.88 -17.62
CA ASP A 235 -2.98 -6.50 -17.76
C ASP A 235 -2.05 -5.70 -18.69
N GLY A 236 -2.55 -5.21 -19.84
CA GLY A 236 -1.70 -4.46 -20.77
C GLY A 236 -1.48 -2.99 -20.40
N LEU A 237 -2.48 -2.29 -19.84
CA LEU A 237 -2.36 -0.86 -19.48
C LEU A 237 -1.94 -0.66 -18.01
N GLY A 238 -2.29 -1.59 -17.12
CA GLY A 238 -2.04 -1.48 -15.69
C GLY A 238 -0.57 -1.58 -15.32
N LYS A 239 0.21 -2.39 -16.04
CA LYS A 239 1.65 -2.58 -15.75
C LYS A 239 2.46 -1.28 -15.89
N GLY A 240 2.14 -0.45 -16.87
CA GLY A 240 2.77 0.88 -17.03
C GLY A 240 2.47 1.81 -15.86
N ALA A 241 1.19 1.87 -15.46
CA ALA A 241 0.78 2.65 -14.29
C ALA A 241 1.42 2.13 -12.98
N TRP A 242 1.52 0.82 -12.82
CA TRP A 242 2.21 0.17 -11.70
C TRP A 242 3.70 0.54 -11.63
N ASN A 243 4.41 0.44 -12.75
CA ASN A 243 5.83 0.81 -12.79
C ASN A 243 6.06 2.30 -12.49
N SER A 244 5.17 3.17 -12.96
CA SER A 244 5.21 4.60 -12.61
C SER A 244 5.00 4.80 -11.10
N MET A 245 4.05 4.08 -10.51
CA MET A 245 3.81 4.10 -9.07
C MET A 245 5.04 3.63 -8.27
N LEU A 246 5.67 2.50 -8.65
CA LEU A 246 6.90 2.01 -8.02
C LEU A 246 8.02 3.05 -8.09
N ARG A 247 8.22 3.72 -9.23
CA ARG A 247 9.19 4.81 -9.32
C ARG A 247 8.88 5.92 -8.30
N ARG A 248 7.61 6.28 -8.13
CA ARG A 248 7.21 7.35 -7.19
C ARG A 248 7.46 6.97 -5.72
N THR A 249 7.48 5.69 -5.35
CA THR A 249 7.85 5.30 -3.98
C THR A 249 9.31 5.58 -3.65
N ASP A 250 10.19 5.51 -4.65
CA ASP A 250 11.61 5.87 -4.47
C ASP A 250 11.76 7.38 -4.32
N LEU A 251 10.93 8.14 -5.05
CA LEU A 251 10.92 9.60 -5.00
C LEU A 251 10.38 10.19 -3.69
N VAL A 252 9.79 9.38 -2.82
CA VAL A 252 9.34 9.84 -1.49
C VAL A 252 10.52 10.25 -0.62
N LEU A 253 11.67 9.58 -0.72
CA LEU A 253 12.86 9.88 0.10
C LEU A 253 13.96 10.62 -0.66
N ILE A 254 14.14 10.31 -1.95
CA ILE A 254 15.20 10.87 -2.77
C ILE A 254 14.60 11.38 -4.06
N ASN A 255 14.73 12.68 -4.32
CA ASN A 255 14.21 13.28 -5.53
C ASN A 255 14.99 12.81 -6.79
N ASP A 256 14.39 13.05 -7.95
CA ASP A 256 14.92 12.61 -9.25
C ASP A 256 16.23 13.33 -9.65
N SER A 257 16.60 14.42 -8.96
CA SER A 257 17.82 15.16 -9.27
C SER A 257 19.10 14.45 -8.81
N SER A 258 19.02 13.49 -7.87
CA SER A 258 20.17 12.67 -7.45
C SER A 258 20.83 11.96 -8.63
N HIS A 259 20.03 11.49 -9.58
CA HIS A 259 20.48 10.79 -10.79
C HIS A 259 20.97 11.75 -11.88
N LYS A 260 20.79 13.07 -11.70
CA LYS A 260 21.21 14.13 -12.63
C LYS A 260 22.52 14.80 -12.20
N GLY A 261 23.31 14.13 -11.37
CA GLY A 261 24.61 14.62 -10.89
C GLY A 261 24.53 15.66 -9.77
N VAL A 262 23.33 15.87 -9.20
CA VAL A 262 23.16 16.72 -8.02
C VAL A 262 23.60 15.93 -6.78
N PRO A 263 24.44 16.49 -5.88
CA PRO A 263 24.85 15.81 -4.65
C PRO A 263 23.63 15.32 -3.86
N LEU A 264 23.72 14.10 -3.29
CA LEU A 264 22.60 13.46 -2.58
C LEU A 264 21.95 14.37 -1.53
N GLN A 265 22.75 15.17 -0.83
CA GLN A 265 22.29 16.16 0.16
C GLN A 265 21.27 17.16 -0.42
N ASN A 266 21.46 17.57 -1.67
CA ASN A 266 20.58 18.47 -2.41
C ASN A 266 19.44 17.73 -3.12
N ALA A 267 19.49 16.40 -3.12
CA ALA A 267 18.47 15.52 -3.67
C ALA A 267 17.51 14.94 -2.61
N THR A 268 17.74 15.21 -1.32
CA THR A 268 16.87 14.76 -0.22
C THR A 268 15.48 15.39 -0.31
N THR A 269 14.44 14.65 0.08
CA THR A 269 13.07 15.16 0.15
C THR A 269 12.75 15.69 1.56
N ALA A 270 11.59 16.33 1.72
CA ALA A 270 11.11 16.72 3.04
C ALA A 270 10.91 15.53 4.00
N ALA A 271 10.53 14.36 3.48
CA ALA A 271 10.43 13.14 4.28
C ALA A 271 11.81 12.69 4.80
N ASN A 272 12.83 12.72 3.94
CA ASN A 272 14.20 12.44 4.35
C ASN A 272 14.71 13.43 5.41
N LEU A 273 14.46 14.73 5.20
CA LEU A 273 14.79 15.78 6.17
C LEU A 273 14.11 15.54 7.52
N PHE A 274 12.86 15.06 7.53
CA PHE A 274 12.16 14.71 8.77
C PHE A 274 12.90 13.63 9.56
N PHE A 275 13.22 12.49 8.94
CA PHE A 275 13.89 11.38 9.64
C PHE A 275 15.26 11.79 10.18
N GLU A 276 16.07 12.51 9.40
CA GLU A 276 17.38 13.01 9.84
C GLU A 276 17.27 13.97 11.03
N MET A 277 16.30 14.90 10.97
CA MET A 277 16.11 15.89 12.03
C MET A 277 15.48 15.31 13.29
N PHE A 278 14.52 14.40 13.15
CA PHE A 278 13.88 13.71 14.26
C PHE A 278 14.88 12.81 14.99
N TYR A 279 15.64 11.98 14.25
CA TYR A 279 16.70 11.16 14.84
C TYR A 279 17.76 12.01 15.55
N SER A 280 18.17 13.14 14.96
CA SER A 280 19.13 14.06 15.59
C SER A 280 18.61 14.64 16.91
N ALA A 281 17.29 14.85 17.04
CA ALA A 281 16.66 15.42 18.22
C ALA A 281 16.49 14.40 19.35
N TYR A 282 16.09 13.16 19.04
CA TYR A 282 15.69 12.17 20.04
C TYR A 282 16.61 10.96 20.17
N LYS A 283 17.49 10.67 19.19
CA LYS A 283 18.48 9.57 19.24
C LYS A 283 17.94 8.21 19.72
N ASN A 284 16.72 7.86 19.30
CA ASN A 284 15.99 6.63 19.68
C ASN A 284 15.41 6.62 21.12
N ASP A 285 15.30 7.77 21.78
CA ASP A 285 14.64 7.90 23.09
C ASP A 285 13.10 8.02 23.00
N GLU A 286 12.52 7.83 21.80
CA GLU A 286 11.08 7.99 21.54
C GLU A 286 10.50 6.75 20.88
N ASN A 287 9.24 6.44 21.24
CA ASN A 287 8.50 5.34 20.63
C ASN A 287 8.01 5.73 19.22
N ILE A 288 8.36 4.97 18.20
CA ILE A 288 8.01 5.22 16.80
C ILE A 288 7.31 4.01 16.18
N ASN A 289 6.05 4.21 15.78
CA ASN A 289 5.28 3.26 14.99
C ASN A 289 5.39 3.63 13.50
N LEU A 290 5.85 2.68 12.67
CA LEU A 290 5.92 2.82 11.21
C LEU A 290 4.86 1.94 10.55
N ILE A 291 3.83 2.56 9.99
CA ILE A 291 2.67 1.87 9.42
C ILE A 291 2.64 2.12 7.90
N GLY A 292 2.73 1.05 7.11
CA GLY A 292 2.55 1.09 5.67
C GLY A 292 1.29 0.35 5.26
N HIS A 293 0.42 0.99 4.47
CA HIS A 293 -0.76 0.33 3.87
C HIS A 293 -0.53 0.07 2.39
N SER A 294 -0.80 -1.15 1.91
CA SER A 294 -0.70 -1.49 0.48
C SER A 294 0.68 -1.09 -0.07
N MET A 295 0.74 -0.25 -1.11
CA MET A 295 1.99 0.25 -1.67
C MET A 295 2.81 1.14 -0.74
N GLY A 296 2.21 1.66 0.33
CA GLY A 296 2.93 2.34 1.41
C GLY A 296 3.95 1.44 2.10
N THR A 297 3.82 0.10 2.03
CA THR A 297 4.83 -0.83 2.56
C THR A 297 6.12 -0.84 1.73
N VAL A 298 6.05 -0.49 0.44
CA VAL A 298 7.26 -0.32 -0.39
C VAL A 298 8.03 0.93 0.05
N VAL A 299 7.32 2.03 0.34
CA VAL A 299 7.93 3.24 0.93
C VAL A 299 8.48 2.93 2.33
N ALA A 300 7.77 2.14 3.14
CA ALA A 300 8.26 1.69 4.45
C ALA A 300 9.55 0.87 4.32
N ASN A 301 9.65 -0.03 3.33
CA ASN A 301 10.90 -0.74 3.04
C ASN A 301 12.03 0.22 2.66
N ASN A 302 11.76 1.24 1.84
CA ASN A 302 12.74 2.26 1.49
C ASN A 302 13.24 3.01 2.74
N ILE A 303 12.33 3.33 3.67
CA ILE A 303 12.68 3.94 4.97
C ILE A 303 13.54 2.99 5.80
N LEU A 304 13.13 1.74 6.00
CA LEU A 304 13.87 0.76 6.81
C LEU A 304 15.26 0.45 6.24
N SER A 305 15.37 0.39 4.91
CA SER A 305 16.65 0.18 4.20
C SER A 305 17.61 1.34 4.42
N GLN A 306 17.11 2.58 4.35
CA GLN A 306 17.92 3.79 4.48
C GLN A 306 18.23 4.15 5.95
N TYR A 307 17.27 3.95 6.86
CA TYR A 307 17.31 4.40 8.25
C TYR A 307 17.44 3.24 9.25
N GLN A 308 18.36 2.31 8.99
CA GLN A 308 18.63 1.17 9.88
C GLN A 308 19.14 1.55 11.29
N HIS A 309 19.42 2.83 11.55
CA HIS A 309 19.89 3.34 12.83
C HIS A 309 18.78 3.96 13.68
N ILE A 310 17.61 4.22 13.08
CA ILE A 310 16.41 4.64 13.81
C ILE A 310 15.76 3.39 14.34
N ASP A 311 15.46 3.37 15.64
CA ASP A 311 14.72 2.28 16.28
C ASP A 311 13.22 2.53 16.11
N PHE A 312 12.56 1.71 15.29
CA PHE A 312 11.11 1.67 15.16
C PHE A 312 10.60 0.56 16.08
N ASP A 313 9.80 0.90 17.08
CA ASP A 313 9.23 -0.06 18.03
C ASP A 313 8.31 -1.05 17.33
N ASN A 314 7.42 -0.52 16.48
CA ASN A 314 6.47 -1.32 15.73
C ASN A 314 6.54 -0.99 14.24
N ILE A 315 6.72 -2.03 13.42
CA ILE A 315 6.65 -1.96 11.96
C ILE A 315 5.40 -2.71 11.54
N VAL A 316 4.42 -2.01 10.97
CA VAL A 316 3.08 -2.55 10.72
C VAL A 316 2.77 -2.46 9.24
N TYR A 317 2.63 -3.61 8.59
CA TYR A 317 2.26 -3.70 7.19
C TYR A 317 0.80 -4.13 7.08
N LEU A 318 -0.05 -3.23 6.58
CA LEU A 318 -1.47 -3.45 6.37
C LEU A 318 -1.70 -3.80 4.90
N ALA A 319 -2.17 -5.02 4.62
CA ALA A 319 -2.39 -5.52 3.26
C ALA A 319 -1.20 -5.22 2.32
N ALA A 320 0.00 -5.65 2.73
CA ALA A 320 1.27 -5.28 2.12
C ALA A 320 1.34 -5.57 0.60
N ALA A 321 1.65 -4.54 -0.19
CA ALA A 321 1.92 -4.70 -1.62
C ALA A 321 3.38 -5.02 -1.93
N CYS A 322 4.29 -4.90 -0.95
CA CYS A 322 5.67 -5.36 -1.10
C CYS A 322 5.74 -6.89 -1.19
N SER A 323 6.81 -7.40 -1.79
CA SER A 323 7.01 -8.83 -1.98
C SER A 323 7.46 -9.53 -0.69
N ILE A 324 7.29 -10.85 -0.62
CA ILE A 324 7.88 -11.69 0.43
C ILE A 324 9.41 -11.56 0.42
N LYS A 325 10.01 -11.38 -0.76
CA LYS A 325 11.44 -11.15 -0.94
C LYS A 325 11.88 -9.86 -0.26
N ASP A 326 11.09 -8.79 -0.30
CA ASP A 326 11.41 -7.55 0.40
C ASP A 326 11.41 -7.73 1.92
N LEU A 327 10.50 -8.55 2.46
CA LEU A 327 10.55 -8.91 3.88
C LEU A 327 11.87 -9.59 4.24
N ASN A 328 12.36 -10.49 3.39
CA ASN A 328 13.63 -11.17 3.60
C ASN A 328 14.86 -10.25 3.45
N GLN A 329 14.81 -9.31 2.52
CA GLN A 329 15.96 -8.48 2.15
C GLN A 329 16.04 -7.17 2.94
N VAL A 330 14.93 -6.70 3.49
CA VAL A 330 14.85 -5.40 4.17
C VAL A 330 14.39 -5.57 5.62
N VAL A 331 13.20 -6.11 5.84
CA VAL A 331 12.59 -6.18 7.18
C VAL A 331 13.37 -7.14 8.09
N HIS A 332 13.70 -8.33 7.61
CA HIS A 332 14.43 -9.33 8.41
C HIS A 332 15.82 -8.82 8.86
N PRO A 333 16.69 -8.27 7.99
CA PRO A 333 17.96 -7.67 8.40
C PRO A 333 17.78 -6.49 9.37
N TYR A 334 16.75 -5.67 9.18
CA TYR A 334 16.44 -4.59 10.12
C TYR A 334 16.12 -5.15 11.52
N LEU A 335 15.25 -6.17 11.62
CA LEU A 335 14.89 -6.79 12.90
C LEU A 335 16.07 -7.51 13.57
N LEU A 336 17.02 -8.06 12.80
CA LEU A 336 18.25 -8.65 13.36
C LEU A 336 19.10 -7.61 14.10
N LYS A 337 19.16 -6.39 13.55
CA LYS A 337 19.91 -5.27 14.13
C LYS A 337 19.17 -4.64 15.31
N ASN A 338 17.86 -4.43 15.16
CA ASN A 338 17.01 -3.74 16.12
C ASN A 338 16.16 -4.75 16.90
N LYS A 339 16.72 -5.23 18.01
CA LYS A 339 16.21 -6.39 18.75
C LYS A 339 14.91 -6.12 19.53
N GLN A 340 14.58 -4.85 19.78
CA GLN A 340 13.36 -4.44 20.46
C GLN A 340 12.19 -4.21 19.49
N SER A 341 12.47 -4.05 18.19
CA SER A 341 11.44 -3.82 17.18
C SER A 341 10.54 -5.05 16.99
N THR A 342 9.26 -4.82 16.79
CA THR A 342 8.27 -5.86 16.50
C THR A 342 7.68 -5.62 15.10
N PHE A 343 7.46 -6.69 14.35
CA PHE A 343 6.89 -6.62 13.01
C PHE A 343 5.51 -7.26 12.97
N TYR A 344 4.55 -6.56 12.39
CA TYR A 344 3.17 -6.99 12.19
C TYR A 344 2.87 -7.03 10.70
N ASN A 345 2.46 -8.18 10.19
CA ASN A 345 1.89 -8.29 8.86
C ASN A 345 0.40 -8.63 8.99
N VAL A 346 -0.44 -7.64 8.69
CA VAL A 346 -1.88 -7.68 8.88
C VAL A 346 -2.55 -7.89 7.53
N THR A 347 -3.31 -8.96 7.41
CA THR A 347 -3.90 -9.43 6.16
C THR A 347 -5.41 -9.61 6.29
N LEU A 348 -6.12 -9.51 5.17
CA LEU A 348 -7.51 -9.92 5.12
C LEU A 348 -7.61 -11.45 5.19
N ASN A 349 -8.82 -11.92 5.44
CA ASN A 349 -9.14 -13.29 5.12
C ASN A 349 -8.87 -13.58 3.62
N PRO A 350 -8.20 -14.69 3.26
CA PRO A 350 -7.88 -15.01 1.87
C PRO A 350 -9.12 -15.12 0.97
N TYR A 351 -10.29 -15.50 1.51
CA TYR A 351 -11.53 -15.56 0.73
C TYR A 351 -12.12 -14.17 0.49
N ASN A 352 -11.93 -13.21 1.41
CA ASN A 352 -12.27 -11.81 1.19
C ASN A 352 -11.39 -11.22 0.08
N ASP A 353 -10.07 -11.47 0.12
CA ASP A 353 -9.16 -11.09 -0.97
C ASP A 353 -9.61 -11.69 -2.31
N MET A 354 -9.92 -12.98 -2.38
CA MET A 354 -10.32 -13.65 -3.63
C MET A 354 -11.69 -13.21 -4.17
N THR A 355 -12.63 -12.86 -3.29
CA THR A 355 -13.98 -12.41 -3.68
C THR A 355 -14.08 -10.91 -3.91
N GLU A 356 -13.07 -10.13 -3.51
CA GLU A 356 -13.12 -8.68 -3.62
C GLU A 356 -13.48 -8.27 -5.05
N ASN A 357 -14.45 -7.36 -5.11
CA ASN A 357 -15.02 -6.89 -6.34
C ASN A 357 -14.86 -5.38 -6.43
N LEU A 358 -13.88 -4.96 -7.23
CA LEU A 358 -13.70 -3.56 -7.58
C LEU A 358 -14.64 -3.21 -8.75
N ALA A 359 -15.11 -1.96 -8.78
CA ALA A 359 -15.79 -1.40 -9.95
C ALA A 359 -17.03 -2.19 -10.47
N TYR A 360 -18.00 -2.50 -9.61
CA TYR A 360 -19.28 -3.12 -9.99
C TYR A 360 -19.16 -4.37 -10.88
N ASP A 361 -18.21 -5.27 -10.59
CA ASP A 361 -18.03 -6.54 -11.33
C ASP A 361 -17.47 -6.40 -12.76
N PHE A 362 -17.01 -5.20 -13.15
CA PHE A 362 -16.39 -4.97 -14.46
C PHE A 362 -14.89 -5.28 -14.51
N THR A 363 -14.25 -5.62 -13.39
CA THR A 363 -12.82 -5.95 -13.32
C THR A 363 -12.62 -7.42 -12.89
N PRO A 364 -11.44 -8.03 -13.16
CA PRO A 364 -11.13 -9.35 -12.63
C PRO A 364 -11.32 -9.40 -11.11
N ARG A 365 -11.76 -10.53 -10.58
CA ARG A 365 -11.91 -10.71 -9.13
C ARG A 365 -10.56 -10.82 -8.45
N GLY A 366 -10.56 -10.55 -7.15
CA GLY A 366 -9.35 -10.52 -6.35
C GLY A 366 -9.05 -9.09 -5.93
N SER A 367 -8.48 -8.96 -4.74
CA SER A 367 -7.92 -7.70 -4.28
C SER A 367 -6.82 -7.21 -5.21
N LEU A 368 -6.49 -5.93 -5.07
CA LEU A 368 -5.39 -5.32 -5.82
C LEU A 368 -4.08 -6.10 -5.65
N LEU A 369 -3.85 -6.74 -4.49
CA LEU A 369 -2.68 -7.58 -4.24
C LEU A 369 -2.61 -8.79 -5.17
N MET A 370 -3.76 -9.42 -5.40
CA MET A 370 -3.84 -10.54 -6.34
C MET A 370 -3.63 -10.08 -7.79
N TRP A 371 -4.03 -8.85 -8.12
CA TRP A 371 -3.75 -8.28 -9.44
C TRP A 371 -2.27 -7.94 -9.61
N ILE A 372 -1.60 -7.49 -8.55
CA ILE A 372 -0.14 -7.28 -8.57
C ILE A 372 0.55 -8.61 -8.92
N ASP A 373 0.24 -9.66 -8.16
CA ASP A 373 0.77 -11.00 -8.36
C ASP A 373 0.48 -11.61 -9.75
N GLN A 374 -0.69 -11.31 -10.33
CA GLN A 374 -1.17 -11.99 -11.54
C GLN A 374 -0.98 -11.20 -12.82
N PHE A 375 -0.90 -9.86 -12.78
CA PHE A 375 -0.98 -9.02 -13.97
C PHE A 375 0.05 -7.89 -13.97
N LEU A 376 0.28 -7.23 -12.83
CA LEU A 376 1.10 -6.00 -12.80
C LEU A 376 2.59 -6.29 -12.64
N GLU A 377 2.96 -7.25 -11.80
CA GLU A 377 4.35 -7.59 -11.50
C GLU A 377 4.81 -8.86 -12.24
N ASP A 378 6.11 -8.93 -12.55
CA ASP A 378 6.71 -10.14 -13.12
C ASP A 378 7.11 -11.10 -12.00
N THR A 379 6.16 -11.88 -11.49
CA THR A 379 6.45 -12.93 -10.50
C THR A 379 7.22 -14.09 -11.14
N ASN A 380 8.54 -14.07 -11.02
CA ASN A 380 9.44 -15.11 -11.54
C ASN A 380 9.62 -16.28 -10.55
N SER A 381 9.39 -16.02 -9.27
CA SER A 381 9.46 -16.98 -8.18
C SER A 381 8.35 -16.73 -7.17
N PHE A 382 8.10 -17.71 -6.29
CA PHE A 382 7.10 -17.56 -5.23
C PHE A 382 7.42 -16.40 -4.28
N SER A 383 8.70 -16.10 -4.07
CA SER A 383 9.13 -15.01 -3.19
C SER A 383 8.83 -13.62 -3.76
N ASP A 384 8.56 -13.51 -5.07
CA ASP A 384 8.20 -12.23 -5.70
C ASP A 384 6.72 -11.90 -5.50
N LYS A 385 5.94 -12.80 -4.88
CA LYS A 385 4.53 -12.55 -4.56
C LYS A 385 4.38 -11.58 -3.40
N THR A 386 3.27 -10.84 -3.41
CA THR A 386 2.88 -9.89 -2.38
C THR A 386 2.76 -10.55 -1.01
N ALA A 387 3.30 -9.88 0.01
CA ALA A 387 3.28 -10.36 1.40
C ALA A 387 1.94 -10.07 2.12
N GLY A 388 1.09 -9.21 1.57
CA GLY A 388 -0.19 -8.84 2.17
C GLY A 388 -1.31 -9.85 1.98
N PHE A 389 -1.11 -10.87 1.14
CA PHE A 389 -2.08 -11.94 0.93
C PHE A 389 -1.79 -13.12 1.87
N TRP A 390 -2.77 -13.53 2.68
CA TRP A 390 -2.59 -14.51 3.75
C TRP A 390 -1.95 -15.83 3.28
N PHE A 391 -2.43 -16.41 2.18
CA PHE A 391 -1.86 -17.64 1.64
C PHE A 391 -0.41 -17.46 1.19
N ASN A 392 -0.05 -16.29 0.65
CA ASN A 392 1.32 -16.01 0.24
C ASN A 392 2.25 -15.94 1.46
N ILE A 393 1.89 -15.13 2.46
CA ILE A 393 2.77 -14.94 3.62
C ILE A 393 2.96 -16.21 4.42
N ILE A 394 1.91 -17.00 4.68
CA ILE A 394 2.06 -18.24 5.48
C ILE A 394 2.99 -19.24 4.77
N ARG A 395 2.92 -19.30 3.45
CA ARG A 395 3.84 -20.12 2.64
C ARG A 395 5.26 -19.57 2.55
N GLY A 396 5.41 -18.26 2.72
CA GLY A 396 6.69 -17.54 2.59
C GLY A 396 7.39 -17.24 3.91
N ALA A 397 6.69 -17.25 5.04
CA ALA A 397 7.13 -16.64 6.30
C ALA A 397 8.46 -17.20 6.82
N VAL A 398 8.61 -18.52 6.88
CA VAL A 398 9.85 -19.17 7.33
C VAL A 398 11.05 -18.79 6.46
N LYS A 399 10.84 -18.63 5.15
CA LYS A 399 11.89 -18.20 4.22
C LYS A 399 12.15 -16.70 4.35
N ALA A 400 11.12 -15.89 4.60
CA ALA A 400 11.25 -14.46 4.81
C ALA A 400 12.05 -14.15 6.08
N PHE A 401 11.78 -14.89 7.16
CA PHE A 401 12.40 -14.72 8.48
C PHE A 401 13.07 -16.04 8.92
N PRO A 402 14.28 -16.34 8.42
CA PRO A 402 14.96 -17.59 8.74
C PRO A 402 15.45 -17.70 10.20
N ASP A 403 15.64 -16.56 10.89
CA ASP A 403 16.13 -16.53 12.28
C ASP A 403 15.01 -16.68 13.32
N ARG A 404 15.15 -17.62 14.26
CA ARG A 404 14.13 -17.94 15.26
C ARG A 404 13.89 -16.83 16.30
N GLU A 405 14.87 -16.01 16.62
CA GLU A 405 14.70 -14.89 17.55
C GLU A 405 13.99 -13.71 16.86
N VAL A 406 14.15 -13.56 15.55
CA VAL A 406 13.33 -12.65 14.76
C VAL A 406 11.88 -13.16 14.69
N GLN A 407 11.67 -14.46 14.44
CA GLN A 407 10.32 -15.04 14.34
C GLN A 407 9.44 -14.76 15.57
N LYS A 408 10.03 -14.78 16.79
CA LYS A 408 9.34 -14.47 18.06
C LYS A 408 8.75 -13.06 18.14
N ARG A 409 9.19 -12.15 17.26
CA ARG A 409 8.75 -10.76 17.17
C ARG A 409 8.00 -10.47 15.87
N VAL A 410 7.62 -11.52 15.14
CA VAL A 410 6.85 -11.41 13.90
C VAL A 410 5.43 -11.91 14.16
N HIS A 411 4.49 -10.97 14.09
CA HIS A 411 3.06 -11.20 14.18
C HIS A 411 2.49 -11.37 12.78
N LEU A 412 1.82 -12.48 12.53
CA LEU A 412 1.07 -12.73 11.29
C LEU A 412 -0.41 -12.78 11.62
N THR A 413 -1.15 -11.79 11.13
CA THR A 413 -2.54 -11.55 11.51
C THR A 413 -3.46 -11.73 10.30
N GLN A 414 -4.50 -12.53 10.49
CA GLN A 414 -5.58 -12.77 9.54
C GLN A 414 -6.90 -12.33 10.16
N PHE A 415 -7.52 -11.31 9.55
CA PHE A 415 -8.88 -10.91 9.92
C PHE A 415 -9.92 -11.99 9.54
N GLY A 416 -11.04 -11.99 10.26
CA GLY A 416 -12.09 -12.98 10.08
C GLY A 416 -13.03 -12.68 8.91
N LEU A 417 -13.96 -13.59 8.65
CA LEU A 417 -15.06 -13.38 7.69
C LEU A 417 -16.32 -12.90 8.42
N ARG A 418 -16.90 -11.78 7.99
CA ARG A 418 -18.23 -11.31 8.45
C ARG A 418 -18.35 -11.13 9.96
N ASP A 419 -17.23 -10.83 10.62
CA ASP A 419 -17.11 -10.61 12.06
C ASP A 419 -17.07 -9.12 12.45
N GLY A 420 -17.16 -8.22 11.45
CA GLY A 420 -17.06 -6.78 11.64
C GLY A 420 -15.63 -6.22 11.57
N SER A 421 -14.64 -7.07 11.26
CA SER A 421 -13.28 -6.66 10.89
C SER A 421 -13.19 -6.22 9.42
N PRO A 422 -12.04 -5.69 8.94
CA PRO A 422 -11.89 -5.30 7.53
C PRO A 422 -12.19 -6.45 6.56
N GLU A 423 -13.01 -6.18 5.54
CA GLU A 423 -13.37 -7.17 4.51
C GLU A 423 -12.83 -6.83 3.13
N LYS A 424 -12.46 -5.57 2.88
CA LYS A 424 -11.91 -5.11 1.60
C LYS A 424 -10.53 -4.51 1.76
N HIS A 425 -9.77 -4.46 0.68
CA HIS A 425 -8.40 -3.96 0.68
C HIS A 425 -8.30 -2.49 1.13
N GLY A 426 -9.33 -1.69 0.82
CA GLY A 426 -9.42 -0.28 1.24
C GLY A 426 -9.89 -0.06 2.69
N ASP A 427 -10.52 -1.07 3.29
CA ASP A 427 -11.25 -0.91 4.55
C ASP A 427 -10.31 -0.64 5.74
N PHE A 428 -9.05 -1.09 5.71
CA PHE A 428 -8.09 -0.92 6.81
C PHE A 428 -8.00 0.53 7.33
N SER A 429 -8.12 1.51 6.43
CA SER A 429 -8.04 2.94 6.81
C SER A 429 -9.31 3.51 7.44
N GLU A 430 -10.40 2.72 7.48
CA GLU A 430 -11.67 3.07 8.12
C GLU A 430 -11.73 2.65 9.61
N TYR A 431 -10.74 1.87 10.06
CA TYR A 431 -10.62 1.37 11.44
C TYR A 431 -9.51 2.11 12.20
N LEU A 432 -9.41 1.85 13.50
CA LEU A 432 -8.36 2.35 14.40
C LEU A 432 -7.02 1.64 14.12
N PHE A 433 -6.51 1.77 12.90
CA PHE A 433 -5.34 1.05 12.41
C PHE A 433 -4.04 1.41 13.14
N TRP A 434 -4.06 2.42 14.01
CA TRP A 434 -2.92 2.85 14.82
C TRP A 434 -2.86 2.14 16.18
N ASN A 435 -3.85 1.29 16.51
CA ASN A 435 -3.91 0.55 17.76
C ASN A 435 -3.38 -0.87 17.61
N GLU A 436 -2.62 -1.32 18.61
CA GLU A 436 -1.98 -2.63 18.60
C GLU A 436 -2.98 -3.80 18.61
N ASP A 437 -4.11 -3.64 19.30
CA ASP A 437 -5.21 -4.61 19.30
C ASP A 437 -5.72 -4.89 17.88
N PHE A 438 -5.75 -3.86 17.02
CA PHE A 438 -6.10 -4.02 15.61
C PHE A 438 -5.04 -4.84 14.85
N TRP A 439 -3.75 -4.63 15.12
CA TRP A 439 -2.66 -5.38 14.48
C TRP A 439 -2.63 -6.84 14.88
N ARG A 440 -3.13 -7.18 16.07
CA ARG A 440 -3.26 -8.54 16.59
C ARG A 440 -4.59 -9.20 16.25
N GLY A 441 -5.52 -8.49 15.59
CA GLY A 441 -6.84 -9.03 15.29
C GLY A 441 -7.75 -9.16 16.52
N ASP A 442 -7.35 -8.65 17.67
CA ASP A 442 -8.12 -8.63 18.93
C ASP A 442 -9.20 -7.52 18.95
N TYR A 443 -9.49 -6.93 17.79
CA TYR A 443 -10.49 -5.90 17.63
C TYR A 443 -11.88 -6.46 17.92
N THR A 444 -12.30 -6.39 19.18
CA THR A 444 -13.69 -6.64 19.56
C THR A 444 -14.54 -5.54 18.91
N GLY A 445 -15.43 -5.93 18.00
CA GLY A 445 -16.40 -5.06 17.34
C GLY A 445 -17.42 -4.45 18.31
N GLY A 446 -16.95 -3.70 19.30
CA GLY A 446 -17.75 -3.06 20.32
C GLY A 446 -18.37 -1.78 19.81
N SER A 447 -19.43 -1.85 19.00
CA SER A 447 -20.40 -0.75 18.79
C SER A 447 -19.83 0.67 18.54
N GLY A 448 -18.61 0.76 18.01
CA GLY A 448 -17.76 1.93 18.11
C GLY A 448 -17.14 2.28 16.77
N LYS A 449 -18.01 2.67 15.84
CA LYS A 449 -17.75 3.46 14.63
C LYS A 449 -16.89 2.78 13.54
N LYS A 450 -17.57 2.42 12.44
CA LYS A 450 -17.16 3.00 11.14
C LYS A 450 -17.00 4.50 11.39
N SER A 451 -15.80 5.05 11.21
CA SER A 451 -15.62 6.51 11.22
C SER A 451 -16.81 7.10 10.44
N LYS A 452 -17.62 7.92 11.11
CA LYS A 452 -18.86 8.44 10.50
C LYS A 452 -18.46 9.21 9.23
N PRO A 453 -19.25 9.09 8.14
CA PRO A 453 -18.92 9.67 6.84
C PRO A 453 -18.69 11.18 6.89
#